data_AF-A0A6G3MGG2-F1
#
_entry.id   AF-A0A6G3MGG2-F1
#
_cell.length_a   1.000
_cell.length_b   1.000
_cell.length_c   1.000
_cell.angle_alpha   90.00
_cell.angle_beta   90.00
_cell.angle_gamma   90.00
#
_symmetry.space_group_name_H-M   'P 1'
#
loop_
_entity.id
_entity.type
_entity.pdbx_description
1 polymer ?
#
loop_
_entity_poly.entity_id
_entity_poly.type
_entity_poly.pdbx_seq_one_letter_code
_entity_poly.pdbx_strand_id
1 'polypeptide(L)'
;MTRNFPTISGTAEFICLVPVLDVCNHSPFSDNVYFDPIDEKFIGLTSKIIEKGQEICIKYGNLDDTQSVLHHGFFPTEDKQTRIGIEIPFRSTDKHISEKTKLLTKLGLRGNVHVQIGEDPFWNGDNLIALRIHAANNEDMNRLSSLGLSTLRDILSQTEALSIRNETLAVLILVSCMKDTITSLQKFEQKLNEITRPSSIITNLLLLTKKDLTKLDQALRLMDSNPLKIS
;
A
#
# COMPACT_ATOMS: atom_id res chain seq x y z
N MET A 1 -12.75 -19.30 2.27
CA MET A 1 -12.44 -17.85 2.27
C MET A 1 -13.37 -17.22 3.28
N THR A 2 -12.87 -16.43 4.23
CA THR A 2 -13.68 -15.85 5.30
C THR A 2 -14.06 -14.41 4.96
N ARG A 3 -15.33 -14.04 5.12
CA ARG A 3 -15.84 -12.69 4.81
C ARG A 3 -16.34 -12.01 6.10
N ASN A 4 -16.12 -10.70 6.21
CA ASN A 4 -16.67 -9.89 7.30
C ASN A 4 -18.07 -9.41 6.91
N PHE A 5 -19.03 -9.59 7.78
CA PHE A 5 -20.38 -9.07 7.61
C PHE A 5 -20.87 -8.37 8.87
N PRO A 6 -21.68 -7.30 8.72
CA PRO A 6 -22.27 -6.63 9.87
C PRO A 6 -23.25 -7.57 10.57
N THR A 7 -23.23 -7.54 11.91
CA THR A 7 -24.29 -8.14 12.73
C THR A 7 -25.62 -7.42 12.54
N ILE A 8 -26.72 -8.08 12.92
CA ILE A 8 -28.09 -7.53 12.88
C ILE A 8 -28.20 -6.19 13.63
N SER A 9 -27.42 -5.99 14.70
CA SER A 9 -27.38 -4.73 15.45
C SER A 9 -26.52 -3.64 14.79
N GLY A 10 -25.74 -3.96 13.75
CA GLY A 10 -24.76 -3.06 13.13
C GLY A 10 -23.57 -2.69 14.04
N THR A 11 -23.48 -3.26 15.23
CA THR A 11 -22.49 -2.87 16.27
C THR A 11 -21.24 -3.73 16.29
N ALA A 12 -21.28 -4.90 15.65
CA ALA A 12 -20.14 -5.82 15.53
C ALA A 12 -20.09 -6.43 14.12
N GLU A 13 -18.89 -6.77 13.64
CA GLU A 13 -18.71 -7.61 12.45
C GLU A 13 -18.54 -9.07 12.90
N PHE A 14 -19.08 -10.01 12.14
CA PHE A 14 -18.80 -11.43 12.32
C PHE A 14 -18.21 -12.02 11.04
N ILE A 15 -17.39 -13.05 11.23
CA ILE A 15 -16.73 -13.78 10.15
C ILE A 15 -17.43 -15.10 9.95
N CYS A 16 -17.88 -15.38 8.73
CA CYS A 16 -18.49 -16.67 8.38
C CYS A 16 -18.05 -17.17 7.00
N LEU A 17 -18.30 -18.45 6.77
CA LEU A 17 -18.31 -19.07 5.44
C LEU A 17 -19.73 -18.97 4.88
N VAL A 18 -19.86 -18.67 3.59
CA VAL A 18 -21.16 -18.50 2.93
C VAL A 18 -21.25 -19.52 1.80
N PRO A 19 -21.94 -20.66 2.03
CA PRO A 19 -22.14 -21.66 0.99
C PRO A 19 -22.73 -21.06 -0.28
N VAL A 20 -22.40 -21.65 -1.44
CA VAL A 20 -22.74 -21.15 -2.78
C VAL A 20 -22.00 -19.87 -3.16
N LEU A 21 -22.02 -18.82 -2.34
CA LEU A 21 -21.30 -17.58 -2.65
C LEU A 21 -19.78 -17.76 -2.64
N ASP A 22 -19.26 -18.60 -1.76
CA ASP A 22 -17.82 -18.88 -1.68
C ASP A 22 -17.28 -19.74 -2.84
N VAL A 23 -18.15 -20.25 -3.73
CA VAL A 23 -17.70 -20.91 -4.98
C VAL A 23 -17.60 -19.95 -6.16
N CYS A 24 -18.16 -18.74 -6.05
CA CYS A 24 -18.11 -17.74 -7.12
C CYS A 24 -16.72 -17.10 -7.18
N ASN A 25 -16.09 -17.09 -8.37
CA ASN A 25 -14.79 -16.47 -8.57
C ASN A 25 -14.84 -14.92 -8.53
N HIS A 26 -13.65 -14.31 -8.40
CA HIS A 26 -13.51 -12.86 -8.41
C HIS A 26 -13.71 -12.28 -9.82
N SER A 27 -14.53 -11.23 -9.93
CA SER A 27 -14.44 -10.26 -11.01
C SER A 27 -14.65 -8.85 -10.46
N PRO A 28 -13.81 -7.87 -10.81
CA PRO A 28 -13.95 -6.51 -10.32
C PRO A 28 -15.01 -5.70 -11.06
N PHE A 29 -15.50 -6.23 -12.19
CA PHE A 29 -16.66 -5.72 -12.92
C PHE A 29 -17.99 -6.37 -12.49
N SER A 30 -17.97 -7.19 -11.45
CA SER A 30 -19.20 -7.75 -10.87
C SER A 30 -19.70 -6.85 -9.75
N ASP A 31 -21.02 -6.82 -9.60
CA ASP A 31 -21.66 -6.08 -8.53
C ASP A 31 -21.51 -6.80 -7.17
N ASN A 32 -21.84 -6.07 -6.12
CA ASN A 32 -21.57 -6.48 -4.75
C ASN A 32 -22.63 -7.45 -4.22
N VAL A 33 -22.16 -8.43 -3.45
CA VAL A 33 -22.99 -9.21 -2.53
C VAL A 33 -23.15 -8.39 -1.25
N TYR A 34 -24.38 -8.32 -0.71
CA TYR A 34 -24.65 -7.68 0.57
C TYR A 34 -25.46 -8.59 1.49
N PHE A 35 -25.38 -8.33 2.79
CA PHE A 35 -26.19 -8.99 3.80
C PHE A 35 -27.42 -8.14 4.10
N ASP A 36 -28.60 -8.73 3.98
CA ASP A 36 -29.86 -8.13 4.41
C ASP A 36 -30.14 -8.59 5.86
N PRO A 37 -30.05 -7.68 6.85
CA PRO A 37 -30.25 -8.04 8.25
C PRO A 37 -31.71 -8.26 8.62
N ILE A 38 -32.67 -7.82 7.80
CA ILE A 38 -34.10 -7.99 8.07
C ILE A 38 -34.52 -9.43 7.75
N ASP A 39 -34.13 -9.90 6.57
CA ASP A 39 -34.43 -11.24 6.08
C ASP A 39 -33.32 -12.27 6.39
N GLU A 40 -32.27 -11.84 7.11
CA GLU A 40 -31.09 -12.63 7.51
C GLU A 40 -30.45 -13.42 6.34
N LYS A 41 -30.35 -12.79 5.16
CA LYS A 41 -29.88 -13.45 3.93
C LYS A 41 -28.83 -12.67 3.18
N PHE A 42 -27.99 -13.39 2.45
CA PHE A 42 -27.08 -12.78 1.48
C PHE A 42 -27.78 -12.59 0.14
N ILE A 43 -27.65 -11.40 -0.43
CA ILE A 43 -28.23 -11.03 -1.71
C ILE A 43 -27.09 -10.66 -2.66
N GLY A 44 -26.97 -11.41 -3.74
CA GLY A 44 -26.11 -11.08 -4.88
C GLY A 44 -26.97 -10.45 -5.98
N LEU A 45 -26.63 -9.24 -6.39
CA LEU A 45 -27.24 -8.60 -7.56
C LEU A 45 -26.18 -8.44 -8.65
N THR A 46 -26.61 -8.40 -9.90
CA THR A 46 -25.75 -8.08 -11.04
C THR A 46 -26.53 -7.25 -12.05
N SER A 47 -25.88 -6.22 -12.57
CA SER A 47 -26.31 -5.36 -13.67
C SER A 47 -25.90 -5.95 -15.03
N LYS A 48 -25.06 -6.98 -15.03
CA LYS A 48 -24.65 -7.69 -16.25
C LYS A 48 -25.66 -8.76 -16.62
N ILE A 49 -25.97 -8.83 -17.92
CA ILE A 49 -26.65 -9.98 -18.50
C ILE A 49 -25.66 -11.15 -18.46
N ILE A 50 -26.06 -12.24 -17.80
CA ILE A 50 -25.28 -13.49 -17.75
C ILE A 50 -26.00 -14.51 -18.63
N GLU A 51 -25.38 -14.88 -19.73
CA GLU A 51 -25.93 -15.85 -20.67
C GLU A 51 -25.71 -17.29 -20.17
N LYS A 52 -26.52 -18.22 -20.69
CA LYS A 52 -26.38 -19.65 -20.36
C LYS A 52 -24.97 -20.14 -20.72
N GLY A 53 -24.27 -20.70 -19.74
CA GLY A 53 -22.91 -21.21 -19.89
C GLY A 53 -21.82 -20.19 -19.54
N GLN A 54 -22.17 -18.94 -19.23
CA GLN A 54 -21.25 -17.98 -18.65
C GLN A 54 -21.10 -18.19 -17.14
N GLU A 55 -19.89 -17.91 -16.65
CA GLU A 55 -19.58 -17.98 -15.22
C GLU A 55 -20.23 -16.82 -14.45
N ILE A 56 -20.70 -17.12 -13.24
CA ILE A 56 -21.19 -16.11 -12.29
C ILE A 56 -20.04 -15.74 -11.35
N CYS A 57 -19.58 -14.50 -11.45
CA CYS A 57 -18.52 -13.95 -10.61
C CYS A 57 -19.06 -12.92 -9.63
N ILE A 58 -18.27 -12.63 -8.58
CA ILE A 58 -18.57 -11.61 -7.58
C ILE A 58 -17.35 -10.74 -7.29
N LYS A 59 -17.57 -9.55 -6.76
CA LYS A 59 -16.47 -8.72 -6.26
C LYS A 59 -16.06 -9.18 -4.86
N TYR A 60 -14.78 -9.52 -4.66
CA TYR A 60 -14.24 -9.90 -3.35
C TYR A 60 -13.90 -8.68 -2.48
N GLY A 61 -13.86 -7.49 -3.09
CA GLY A 61 -13.50 -6.23 -2.45
C GLY A 61 -12.58 -5.41 -3.35
N ASN A 62 -12.07 -4.31 -2.80
CA ASN A 62 -11.00 -3.52 -3.42
C ASN A 62 -9.64 -4.13 -3.00
N LEU A 63 -9.37 -5.33 -3.49
CA LEU A 63 -8.11 -6.04 -3.22
C LEU A 63 -6.98 -5.45 -4.06
N ASP A 64 -5.83 -5.22 -3.42
CA ASP A 64 -4.56 -5.02 -4.13
C ASP A 64 -3.94 -6.36 -4.59
N ASP A 65 -2.85 -6.28 -5.37
CA ASP A 65 -2.22 -7.46 -5.96
C ASP A 65 -1.62 -8.36 -4.87
N THR A 66 -1.03 -7.76 -3.84
CA THR A 66 -0.44 -8.49 -2.70
C THR A 66 -1.51 -9.25 -1.93
N GLN A 67 -2.64 -8.62 -1.63
CA GLN A 67 -3.79 -9.24 -0.98
C GLN A 67 -4.37 -10.36 -1.84
N SER A 68 -4.51 -10.13 -3.15
CA SER A 68 -5.01 -11.13 -4.10
C SER A 68 -4.13 -12.39 -4.10
N VAL A 69 -2.81 -12.22 -4.10
CA VAL A 69 -1.87 -13.36 -4.08
C VAL A 69 -1.80 -14.03 -2.70
N LEU A 70 -1.61 -13.26 -1.63
CA LEU A 70 -1.36 -13.81 -0.29
C LEU A 70 -2.59 -14.36 0.41
N HIS A 71 -3.77 -13.75 0.20
CA HIS A 71 -5.00 -14.15 0.88
C HIS A 71 -5.97 -14.91 -0.01
N HIS A 72 -5.92 -14.69 -1.33
CA HIS A 72 -6.85 -15.31 -2.28
C HIS A 72 -6.17 -16.27 -3.27
N GLY A 73 -4.83 -16.34 -3.29
CA GLY A 73 -4.09 -17.32 -4.08
C GLY A 73 -4.12 -17.09 -5.58
N PHE A 74 -4.47 -15.89 -6.07
CA PHE A 74 -4.50 -15.57 -7.49
C PHE A 74 -3.79 -14.24 -7.78
N PHE A 75 -3.20 -14.13 -8.97
CA PHE A 75 -2.69 -12.86 -9.49
C PHE A 75 -3.77 -12.21 -10.37
N PRO A 76 -4.21 -10.98 -10.08
CA PRO A 76 -5.23 -10.31 -10.88
C PRO A 76 -4.69 -9.97 -12.27
N THR A 77 -5.47 -10.25 -13.31
CA THR A 77 -5.12 -9.94 -14.71
C THR A 77 -5.31 -8.47 -15.07
N GLU A 78 -5.96 -7.71 -14.19
CA GLU A 78 -6.26 -6.31 -14.42
C GLU A 78 -5.19 -5.41 -13.82
N ASP A 79 -4.78 -4.40 -14.59
CA ASP A 79 -3.91 -3.34 -14.13
C ASP A 79 -4.67 -2.40 -13.18
N LYS A 80 -4.87 -2.86 -11.94
CA LYS A 80 -5.22 -1.97 -10.85
C LYS A 80 -4.00 -1.16 -10.44
N GLN A 81 -4.22 0.12 -10.14
CA GLN A 81 -3.26 1.00 -9.50
C GLN A 81 -2.96 0.51 -8.07
N THR A 82 -2.10 -0.49 -7.96
CA THR A 82 -1.63 -1.00 -6.67
C THR A 82 -0.40 -0.23 -6.23
N ARG A 83 -0.30 0.01 -4.92
CA ARG A 83 0.81 0.74 -4.31
C ARG A 83 1.77 -0.25 -3.66
N ILE A 84 3.06 0.05 -3.72
CA ILE A 84 4.11 -0.74 -3.06
C ILE A 84 4.45 -0.05 -1.75
N GLY A 85 4.27 -0.76 -0.64
CA GLY A 85 4.69 -0.29 0.67
C GLY A 85 6.19 -0.50 0.87
N ILE A 86 6.92 0.57 1.15
CA ILE A 86 8.32 0.52 1.55
C ILE A 86 8.42 0.98 3.00
N GLU A 87 8.93 0.09 3.85
CA GLU A 87 9.31 0.43 5.21
C GLU A 87 10.72 1.03 5.22
N ILE A 88 10.84 2.22 5.81
CA ILE A 88 12.10 2.94 5.95
C ILE A 88 12.51 2.91 7.43
N PRO A 89 13.49 2.08 7.80
CA PRO A 89 13.92 1.98 9.18
C PRO A 89 14.62 3.27 9.62
N PHE A 90 14.48 3.64 10.89
CA PHE A 90 15.38 4.62 11.51
C PHE A 90 16.77 4.02 11.67
N ARG A 91 17.80 4.85 11.52
CA ARG A 91 19.18 4.43 11.78
C ARG A 91 19.38 4.26 13.28
N SER A 92 20.10 3.22 13.71
CA SER A 92 20.43 2.99 15.13
C SER A 92 21.17 4.14 15.79
N THR A 93 21.84 4.98 15.00
CA THR A 93 22.57 6.18 15.46
C THR A 93 21.68 7.43 15.60
N ASP A 94 20.41 7.36 15.20
CA ASP A 94 19.47 8.48 15.31
C ASP A 94 19.05 8.66 16.78
N LYS A 95 19.39 9.80 17.36
CA LYS A 95 19.08 10.14 18.76
C LYS A 95 17.62 10.52 18.97
N HIS A 96 16.89 10.84 17.90
CA HIS A 96 15.52 11.35 17.94
C HIS A 96 14.46 10.30 17.60
N ILE A 97 14.80 9.01 17.53
CA ILE A 97 13.86 7.93 17.18
C ILE A 97 12.57 8.02 18.00
N SER A 98 12.68 8.14 19.33
CA SER A 98 11.50 8.20 20.20
C SER A 98 10.61 9.42 19.90
N GLU A 99 11.22 10.58 19.65
CA GLU A 99 10.49 11.81 19.35
C GLU A 99 9.82 11.77 17.98
N LYS A 100 10.55 11.28 16.96
CA LYS A 100 10.04 11.09 15.60
C LYS A 100 8.89 10.10 15.57
N THR A 101 9.01 8.95 16.23
CA THR A 101 7.93 7.96 16.35
C THR A 101 6.71 8.55 17.04
N LYS A 102 6.88 9.27 18.15
CA LYS A 102 5.77 9.95 18.84
C LYS A 102 5.08 10.98 17.93
N LEU A 103 5.85 11.75 17.16
CA LEU A 103 5.32 12.75 16.24
C LEU A 103 4.51 12.10 15.11
N LEU A 104 5.02 11.02 14.51
CA LEU A 104 4.29 10.25 13.50
C LEU A 104 2.94 9.74 14.05
N THR A 105 2.95 9.09 15.22
CA THR A 105 1.72 8.58 15.84
C THR A 105 0.73 9.70 16.19
N LYS A 106 1.22 10.85 16.66
CA LYS A 106 0.39 12.02 16.95
C LYS A 106 -0.31 12.57 15.69
N LEU A 107 0.30 12.39 14.52
CA LEU A 107 -0.26 12.75 13.21
C LEU A 107 -1.15 11.65 12.59
N GLY A 108 -1.42 10.56 13.33
CA GLY A 108 -2.21 9.43 12.83
C GLY A 108 -1.44 8.50 11.89
N LEU A 109 -0.12 8.66 11.79
CA LEU A 109 0.75 7.80 10.99
C LEU A 109 1.27 6.62 11.81
N ARG A 110 1.79 5.60 11.12
CA ARG A 110 2.46 4.48 11.78
C ARG A 110 3.71 4.97 12.52
N GLY A 111 4.06 4.30 13.62
CA GLY A 111 5.24 4.66 14.42
C GLY A 111 6.59 4.42 13.71
N ASN A 112 6.57 3.70 12.59
CA ASN A 112 7.63 3.54 11.62
C ASN A 112 7.30 4.31 10.33
N VAL A 113 8.33 4.69 9.58
CA VAL A 113 8.16 5.41 8.32
C VAL A 113 7.81 4.41 7.23
N HIS A 114 6.62 4.56 6.67
CA HIS A 114 6.08 3.69 5.65
C HIS A 114 5.64 4.53 4.46
N VAL A 115 6.28 4.34 3.32
CA VAL A 115 6.01 5.10 2.10
C VAL A 115 5.30 4.21 1.09
N GLN A 116 4.22 4.73 0.51
CA GLN A 116 3.46 4.05 -0.54
C GLN A 116 3.89 4.57 -1.92
N ILE A 117 4.47 3.70 -2.75
CA ILE A 117 4.91 4.02 -4.11
C ILE A 117 3.80 3.65 -5.11
N GLY A 118 3.37 4.60 -5.95
CA GLY A 118 2.33 4.43 -6.97
C GLY A 118 2.57 5.32 -8.21
N GLU A 119 1.56 5.50 -9.05
CA GLU A 119 1.66 6.19 -10.36
C GLU A 119 1.66 7.74 -10.27
N ASP A 120 1.27 8.33 -9.14
CA ASP A 120 1.16 9.78 -8.90
C ASP A 120 1.96 10.18 -7.64
N PRO A 121 2.38 11.45 -7.49
CA PRO A 121 3.62 11.79 -6.80
C PRO A 121 3.62 11.27 -5.38
N PHE A 122 4.48 10.28 -5.10
CA PHE A 122 4.70 9.79 -3.73
C PHE A 122 5.30 10.88 -2.82
N TRP A 123 5.66 12.03 -3.37
CA TRP A 123 6.01 13.29 -2.68
C TRP A 123 4.77 14.12 -2.28
N ASN A 124 3.75 13.50 -1.71
CA ASN A 124 2.59 14.23 -1.19
C ASN A 124 2.04 13.60 0.10
N GLY A 125 1.22 14.39 0.79
CA GLY A 125 0.45 13.95 1.95
C GLY A 125 1.29 13.22 2.99
N ASP A 126 0.78 12.07 3.43
CA ASP A 126 1.34 11.30 4.54
C ASP A 126 2.74 10.72 4.24
N ASN A 127 3.06 10.40 2.98
CA ASN A 127 4.40 9.95 2.59
C ASN A 127 5.44 11.06 2.81
N LEU A 128 5.14 12.28 2.36
CA LEU A 128 6.03 13.43 2.50
C LEU A 128 6.23 13.79 3.97
N ILE A 129 5.15 13.80 4.75
CA ILE A 129 5.20 14.01 6.20
C ILE A 129 6.16 12.99 6.86
N ALA A 130 5.98 11.70 6.55
CA ALA A 130 6.78 10.64 7.14
C ALA A 130 8.27 10.75 6.79
N LEU A 131 8.57 11.07 5.53
CA LEU A 131 9.95 11.26 5.05
C LEU A 131 10.61 12.49 5.66
N ARG A 132 9.91 13.62 5.78
CA ARG A 132 10.44 14.85 6.40
C ARG A 132 10.74 14.66 7.88
N ILE A 133 9.86 13.95 8.61
CA ILE A 133 10.10 13.59 10.00
C ILE A 133 11.30 12.64 10.10
N HIS A 134 11.44 11.68 9.18
CA HIS A 134 12.60 10.80 9.12
C HIS A 134 13.90 11.58 8.95
N ALA A 135 13.93 12.51 8.01
CA ALA A 135 15.10 13.33 7.67
C ALA A 135 15.40 14.46 8.68
N ALA A 136 14.50 14.72 9.65
CA ALA A 136 14.63 15.82 10.60
C ALA A 136 15.89 15.67 11.48
N ASN A 137 16.66 16.76 11.59
CA ASN A 137 17.78 16.88 12.54
C ASN A 137 17.31 17.58 13.83
N ASN A 138 18.24 17.87 14.74
CA ASN A 138 17.94 18.52 16.01
C ASN A 138 17.23 19.87 15.84
N GLU A 139 17.62 20.67 14.84
CA GLU A 139 17.01 21.98 14.57
C GLU A 139 15.57 21.83 14.06
N ASP A 140 15.36 20.93 13.09
CA ASP A 140 14.03 20.59 12.59
C ASP A 140 13.15 20.08 13.74
N MET A 141 13.66 19.17 14.58
CA MET A 141 12.91 18.60 15.71
C MET A 141 12.55 19.65 16.77
N ASN A 142 13.47 20.56 17.09
CA ASN A 142 13.19 21.68 18.00
C ASN A 142 12.09 22.58 17.43
N ARG A 143 12.15 22.91 16.14
CA ARG A 143 11.11 23.70 15.48
C ARG A 143 9.76 22.97 15.50
N LEU A 144 9.73 21.71 15.11
CA LEU A 144 8.50 20.91 15.03
C LEU A 144 7.86 20.69 16.41
N SER A 145 8.66 20.45 17.45
CA SER A 145 8.14 20.23 18.81
C SER A 145 7.38 21.43 19.40
N SER A 146 7.66 22.65 18.92
CA SER A 146 7.01 23.88 19.37
C SER A 146 5.63 24.13 18.73
N LEU A 147 5.25 23.36 17.71
CA LEU A 147 4.09 23.61 16.88
C LEU A 147 2.85 22.81 17.30
N GLY A 148 1.67 23.40 17.08
CA GLY A 148 0.37 22.73 17.21
C GLY A 148 0.15 21.68 16.10
N LEU A 149 -0.77 20.74 16.33
CA LEU A 149 -0.99 19.60 15.43
C LEU A 149 -1.47 19.97 14.03
N SER A 150 -2.40 20.92 13.91
CA SER A 150 -2.88 21.41 12.61
C SER A 150 -1.74 22.03 11.82
N THR A 151 -1.01 22.95 12.45
CA THR A 151 0.16 23.62 11.85
C THR A 151 1.26 22.66 11.43
N LEU A 152 1.50 21.59 12.22
CA LEU A 152 2.45 20.54 11.86
C LEU A 152 2.07 19.82 10.58
N ARG A 153 0.79 19.44 10.46
CA ARG A 153 0.32 18.74 9.26
C ARG A 153 0.40 19.64 8.04
N ASP A 154 0.04 20.91 8.19
CA ASP A 154 0.11 21.89 7.10
C ASP A 154 1.56 22.06 6.62
N ILE A 155 2.50 22.39 7.51
CA ILE A 155 3.91 22.61 7.14
C ILE A 155 4.54 21.35 6.53
N LEU A 156 4.27 20.18 7.10
CA LEU A 156 4.91 18.95 6.64
C LEU A 156 4.29 18.39 5.35
N SER A 157 3.05 18.75 5.01
CA SER A 157 2.37 18.31 3.78
C SER A 157 2.46 19.31 2.63
N GLN A 158 2.84 20.55 2.90
CA GLN A 158 3.01 21.60 1.89
C GLN A 158 4.13 21.29 0.89
N THR A 159 4.00 21.82 -0.32
CA THR A 159 5.02 21.74 -1.37
C THR A 159 6.27 22.57 -1.05
N GLU A 160 6.15 23.56 -0.16
CA GLU A 160 7.31 24.33 0.31
C GLU A 160 8.24 23.45 1.13
N ALA A 161 9.54 23.58 0.89
CA ALA A 161 10.58 22.79 1.54
C ALA A 161 10.68 23.12 3.04
N LEU A 162 10.82 22.10 3.90
CA LEU A 162 11.10 22.33 5.32
C LEU A 162 12.49 22.96 5.51
N SER A 163 13.48 22.41 4.81
CA SER A 163 14.81 22.97 4.55
C SER A 163 15.46 22.21 3.40
N ILE A 164 16.39 22.82 2.65
CA ILE A 164 17.10 22.17 1.53
C ILE A 164 17.75 20.86 1.99
N ARG A 165 18.37 20.87 3.17
CA ARG A 165 18.99 19.68 3.78
C ARG A 165 17.97 18.56 4.03
N ASN A 166 16.82 18.89 4.62
CA ASN A 166 15.78 17.92 4.95
C ASN A 166 15.23 17.26 3.68
N GLU A 167 14.86 18.06 2.68
CA GLU A 167 14.34 17.55 1.40
C GLU A 167 15.37 16.67 0.68
N THR A 168 16.63 17.12 0.62
CA THR A 168 17.71 16.36 -0.02
C THR A 168 17.90 15.01 0.67
N LEU A 169 17.88 14.99 2.02
CA LEU A 169 18.06 13.76 2.78
C LEU A 169 16.84 12.83 2.66
N ALA A 170 15.62 13.37 2.66
CA ALA A 170 14.39 12.61 2.44
C ALA A 170 14.42 11.87 1.09
N VAL A 171 14.82 12.55 0.01
CA VAL A 171 15.02 11.93 -1.31
C VAL A 171 16.08 10.85 -1.26
N LEU A 172 17.27 11.15 -0.73
CA LEU A 172 18.37 10.19 -0.69
C LEU A 172 18.02 8.92 0.09
N ILE A 173 17.32 9.06 1.22
CA ILE A 173 16.87 7.94 2.03
C ILE A 173 15.88 7.09 1.25
N LEU A 174 14.87 7.70 0.65
CA LEU A 174 13.88 6.97 -0.13
C LEU A 174 14.53 6.22 -1.30
N VAL A 175 15.36 6.93 -2.10
CA VAL A 175 16.09 6.34 -3.24
C VAL A 175 16.98 5.19 -2.83
N SER A 176 17.71 5.32 -1.71
CA SER A 176 18.52 4.22 -1.16
C SER A 176 17.64 3.02 -0.83
N CYS A 177 16.54 3.22 -0.11
CA CYS A 177 15.63 2.14 0.27
C CYS A 177 15.01 1.46 -0.95
N MET A 178 14.58 2.20 -1.97
CA MET A 178 14.06 1.60 -3.21
C MET A 178 15.10 0.75 -3.92
N LYS A 179 16.36 1.21 -4.00
CA LYS A 179 17.45 0.42 -4.62
C LYS A 179 17.72 -0.87 -3.85
N ASP A 180 17.69 -0.82 -2.52
CA ASP A 180 17.85 -2.00 -1.66
C ASP A 180 16.68 -2.98 -1.81
N THR A 181 15.45 -2.46 -1.92
CA THR A 181 14.24 -3.25 -2.19
C THR A 181 14.31 -3.91 -3.57
N ILE A 182 14.69 -3.17 -4.62
CA ILE A 182 14.88 -3.73 -5.97
C ILE A 182 15.91 -4.84 -5.95
N THR A 183 17.06 -4.62 -5.31
CA THR A 183 18.12 -5.63 -5.21
C THR A 183 17.61 -6.91 -4.51
N SER A 184 16.82 -6.75 -3.45
CA SER A 184 16.21 -7.87 -2.74
C SER A 184 15.19 -8.62 -3.60
N LEU A 185 14.33 -7.89 -4.32
CA LEU A 185 13.32 -8.45 -5.21
C LEU A 185 13.94 -9.15 -6.41
N GLN A 186 15.01 -8.62 -7.00
CA GLN A 186 15.75 -9.26 -8.10
C GLN A 186 16.35 -10.61 -7.67
N LYS A 187 16.95 -10.67 -6.47
CA LYS A 187 17.45 -11.93 -5.90
C LYS A 187 16.31 -12.93 -5.67
N PHE A 188 15.14 -12.44 -5.23
CA PHE A 188 13.97 -13.29 -5.05
C PHE A 188 13.42 -13.80 -6.39
N GLU A 189 13.30 -12.92 -7.39
CA GLU A 189 12.90 -13.26 -8.75
C GLU A 189 13.82 -14.33 -9.36
N GLN A 190 15.14 -14.19 -9.20
CA GLN A 190 16.11 -15.17 -9.66
C GLN A 190 15.84 -16.55 -9.05
N LYS A 191 15.65 -16.62 -7.72
CA LYS A 191 15.33 -17.88 -7.02
C LYS A 191 14.03 -18.49 -7.50
N LEU A 192 13.02 -17.68 -7.81
CA LEU A 192 11.75 -18.18 -8.36
C LEU A 192 11.93 -18.74 -9.78
N ASN A 193 12.73 -18.08 -10.61
CA ASN A 193 13.02 -18.51 -11.99
C ASN A 193 13.85 -19.81 -12.06
N GLU A 194 14.61 -20.16 -11.02
CA GLU A 194 15.38 -21.43 -10.94
C GLU A 194 14.47 -22.66 -10.75
N ILE A 195 13.19 -22.46 -10.42
CA ILE A 195 12.22 -23.55 -10.23
C ILE A 195 11.77 -24.08 -11.59
N THR A 196 12.25 -25.26 -11.96
CA THR A 196 12.02 -25.89 -13.29
C THR A 196 10.56 -26.24 -13.59
N ARG A 197 9.73 -26.43 -12.55
CA ARG A 197 8.29 -26.73 -12.67
C ARG A 197 7.53 -25.86 -11.66
N PRO A 198 7.28 -24.58 -11.96
CA PRO A 198 6.62 -23.68 -11.03
C PRO A 198 5.16 -24.09 -10.81
N SER A 199 4.73 -24.14 -9.55
CA SER A 199 3.31 -24.24 -9.22
C SER A 199 2.60 -22.91 -9.52
N SER A 200 1.26 -22.90 -9.48
CA SER A 200 0.48 -21.66 -9.61
C SER A 200 0.88 -20.60 -8.59
N ILE A 201 1.22 -21.02 -7.36
CA ILE A 201 1.69 -20.12 -6.30
C ILE A 201 3.02 -19.46 -6.70
N ILE A 202 3.98 -20.25 -7.20
CA ILE A 202 5.28 -19.73 -7.65
C ILE A 202 5.09 -18.78 -8.83
N THR A 203 4.22 -19.12 -9.78
CA THR A 203 3.87 -18.24 -10.90
C THR A 203 3.27 -16.93 -10.43
N ASN A 204 2.33 -16.95 -9.48
CA ASN A 204 1.71 -15.74 -8.94
C ASN A 204 2.73 -14.85 -8.21
N LEU A 205 3.61 -15.45 -7.41
CA LEU A 205 4.69 -14.71 -6.73
C LEU A 205 5.67 -14.08 -7.72
N LEU A 206 5.99 -14.80 -8.81
CA LEU A 206 6.87 -14.28 -9.86
C LEU A 206 6.23 -13.09 -10.59
N LEU A 207 4.94 -13.18 -10.93
CA LEU A 207 4.19 -12.09 -11.57
C LEU A 207 4.11 -10.85 -10.66
N LEU A 208 3.81 -11.06 -9.37
CA LEU A 208 3.81 -9.98 -8.37
C LEU A 208 5.18 -9.33 -8.26
N THR A 209 6.24 -10.12 -8.12
CA THR A 209 7.62 -9.63 -8.02
C THR A 209 8.02 -8.79 -9.24
N LYS A 210 7.68 -9.26 -10.45
CA LYS A 210 7.97 -8.52 -11.70
C LYS A 210 7.20 -7.21 -11.80
N LYS A 211 5.92 -7.21 -11.40
CA LYS A 211 5.09 -6.00 -11.37
C LYS A 211 5.66 -5.00 -10.38
N ASP A 212 6.08 -5.44 -9.20
CA ASP A 212 6.67 -4.58 -8.18
C ASP A 212 8.02 -3.99 -8.62
N LEU A 213 8.89 -4.81 -9.23
CA LEU A 213 10.15 -4.34 -9.82
C LEU A 213 9.92 -3.25 -10.88
N THR A 214 8.98 -3.48 -11.79
CA THR A 214 8.66 -2.53 -12.87
C THR A 214 8.22 -1.18 -12.30
N LYS A 215 7.38 -1.18 -11.27
CA LYS A 215 6.90 0.03 -10.60
C LYS A 215 7.99 0.78 -9.84
N LEU A 216 8.86 0.05 -9.12
CA LEU A 216 9.98 0.67 -8.41
C LEU A 216 10.98 1.30 -9.40
N ASP A 217 11.27 0.63 -10.51
CA ASP A 217 12.13 1.17 -11.58
C ASP A 217 11.52 2.41 -12.23
N GLN A 218 10.21 2.40 -12.49
CA GLN A 218 9.50 3.58 -12.99
C GLN A 218 9.55 4.74 -12.00
N ALA A 219 9.31 4.49 -10.72
CA ALA A 219 9.39 5.50 -9.66
C ALA A 219 10.79 6.12 -9.56
N LEU A 220 11.85 5.30 -9.59
CA LEU A 220 13.25 5.78 -9.61
C LEU A 220 13.52 6.70 -10.80
N ARG A 221 13.12 6.31 -12.02
CA ARG A 221 13.28 7.15 -13.22
C ARG A 221 12.54 8.48 -13.10
N LEU A 222 11.37 8.49 -12.46
CA LEU A 222 10.61 9.72 -12.20
C LEU A 222 11.34 10.65 -11.21
N MET A 223 12.10 10.11 -10.25
CA MET A 223 12.93 10.96 -9.36
C MET A 223 14.16 11.50 -10.07
N ASP A 224 14.82 10.68 -10.88
CA ASP A 224 16.00 11.12 -11.61
C ASP A 224 15.65 12.22 -12.64
N SER A 225 14.44 12.17 -13.22
CA SER A 225 13.96 13.16 -14.19
C SER A 225 13.31 14.40 -13.55
N ASN A 226 12.96 14.34 -12.27
CA ASN A 226 12.39 15.46 -11.54
C ASN A 226 13.06 15.55 -10.14
N PRO A 227 14.36 15.92 -10.09
CA PRO A 227 15.15 15.93 -8.87
C PRO A 227 14.73 17.11 -7.98
N LEU A 228 13.51 17.03 -7.44
CA LEU A 228 12.80 18.07 -6.73
C LEU A 228 12.71 19.39 -7.54
N LYS A 229 11.50 19.92 -7.68
CA LYS A 229 11.35 21.38 -7.82
C LYS A 229 11.78 22.02 -6.49
N ILE A 230 13.09 22.00 -6.18
CA ILE A 230 13.70 22.87 -5.17
C ILE A 230 13.88 24.21 -5.87
N SER A 231 12.78 24.92 -6.09
CA SER A 231 12.78 26.34 -6.45
C SER A 231 12.32 27.14 -5.25
#